data_AF-A0A0L8G8K5-F1
#
_entry.id   AF-A0A0L8G8K5-F1
#
_cell.length_a   1.000
_cell.length_b   1.000
_cell.length_c   1.000
_cell.angle_alpha   90.00
_cell.angle_beta   90.00
_cell.angle_gamma   90.00
#
_symmetry.space_group_name_H-M   'P 1'
#
loop_
_entity.id
_entity.type
_entity.pdbx_description
1 polymer ?
#
loop_
_entity_poly.entity_id
_entity_poly.type
_entity_poly.pdbx_seq_one_letter_code
_entity_poly.pdbx_strand_id
1 'polypeptide(L)'
;VVELLLDRCNSTTIHEALLQAISAGHENIAETILKHPKYKDIKRENKRFGETDYFYNQTSEDSPFSSDITPLILAAERNQFEIVQLLLLRGDTIQKPHHYYCACQECNNKLQFDQLRLAKTRLNAYRGLASGAYISLSSKDPVLTAFELAQELRDVARVEKYFK
;
A
#
# COMPACT_ATOMS: atom_id res chain seq x y z
N VAL A 1 -13.32 23.81 1.68
CA VAL A 1 -13.64 23.46 0.27
C VAL A 1 -13.56 21.95 0.05
N VAL A 2 -12.45 21.29 0.38
CA VAL A 2 -12.30 19.82 0.21
C VAL A 2 -13.43 19.04 0.90
N GLU A 3 -13.74 19.33 2.17
CA GLU A 3 -14.83 18.65 2.91
C GLU A 3 -16.17 18.72 2.18
N LEU A 4 -16.55 19.88 1.66
CA LEU A 4 -17.81 20.09 0.93
C LEU A 4 -17.86 19.33 -0.40
N LEU A 5 -16.71 19.02 -1.00
CA LEU A 5 -16.62 18.32 -2.28
C LEU A 5 -16.67 16.79 -2.09
N LEU A 6 -16.20 16.27 -0.95
CA LEU A 6 -16.22 14.84 -0.67
C LEU A 6 -17.65 14.25 -0.70
N ASP A 7 -18.65 15.03 -0.28
CA ASP A 7 -20.05 14.64 -0.35
C ASP A 7 -20.60 14.50 -1.77
N ARG A 8 -19.92 15.05 -2.79
CA ARG A 8 -20.33 14.97 -4.20
C ARG A 8 -19.47 14.04 -5.04
N CYS A 9 -18.37 13.52 -4.50
CA CYS A 9 -17.46 12.63 -5.22
C CYS A 9 -17.87 11.15 -5.12
N ASN A 10 -17.45 10.40 -6.15
CA ASN A 10 -17.55 8.94 -6.24
C ASN A 10 -16.40 8.27 -5.47
N SER A 11 -16.52 6.98 -5.19
CA SER A 11 -15.50 6.24 -4.41
C SER A 11 -14.11 6.26 -5.04
N THR A 12 -14.02 6.06 -6.36
CA THR A 12 -12.74 6.07 -7.11
C THR A 12 -12.04 7.42 -7.01
N THR A 13 -12.77 8.52 -7.20
CA THR A 13 -12.18 9.87 -7.16
C THR A 13 -11.74 10.28 -5.75
N ILE A 14 -12.46 9.83 -4.72
CA ILE A 14 -12.03 10.02 -3.32
C ILE A 14 -10.73 9.25 -3.05
N HIS A 15 -10.62 8.01 -3.56
CA HIS A 15 -9.40 7.21 -3.39
C HIS A 15 -8.19 7.83 -4.11
N GLU A 16 -8.36 8.29 -5.35
CA GLU A 16 -7.29 8.96 -6.10
C GLU A 16 -6.89 10.29 -5.47
N ALA A 17 -7.85 11.08 -5.01
CA ALA A 17 -7.58 12.33 -4.29
C ALA A 17 -6.77 12.08 -3.01
N LEU A 18 -7.03 10.98 -2.30
CA LEU A 18 -6.24 10.57 -1.14
C LEU A 18 -4.80 10.23 -1.54
N LEU A 19 -4.60 9.40 -2.55
CA LEU A 19 -3.25 9.05 -3.04
C LEU A 19 -2.48 10.30 -3.48
N GLN A 20 -3.15 11.23 -4.15
CA GLN A 20 -2.55 12.49 -4.56
C GLN A 20 -2.19 13.39 -3.38
N ALA A 21 -3.06 13.50 -2.37
CA ALA A 21 -2.78 14.27 -1.15
C ALA A 21 -1.56 13.72 -0.41
N ILE A 22 -1.46 12.38 -0.27
CA ILE A 22 -0.31 11.71 0.34
C ILE A 22 0.95 11.95 -0.51
N SER A 23 0.87 11.76 -1.83
CA SER A 23 2.01 11.98 -2.74
C SER A 23 2.53 13.42 -2.72
N ALA A 24 1.64 14.40 -2.52
CA ALA A 24 2.02 15.80 -2.43
C ALA A 24 2.46 16.26 -1.02
N GLY A 25 2.36 15.40 -0.01
CA GLY A 25 2.70 15.77 1.39
C GLY A 25 1.65 16.63 2.08
N HIS A 26 0.41 16.64 1.57
CA HIS A 26 -0.70 17.40 2.17
C HIS A 26 -1.41 16.59 3.25
N GLU A 27 -0.73 16.39 4.38
CA GLU A 27 -1.20 15.52 5.48
C GLU A 27 -2.57 15.94 6.02
N ASN A 28 -2.82 17.23 6.22
CA ASN A 28 -4.12 17.73 6.66
C ASN A 28 -5.27 17.35 5.70
N ILE A 29 -5.00 17.36 4.40
CA ILE A 29 -5.99 16.98 3.37
C ILE A 29 -6.21 15.47 3.41
N ALA A 30 -5.13 14.69 3.44
CA ALA A 30 -5.20 13.24 3.54
C ALA A 30 -5.96 12.80 4.81
N GLU A 31 -5.69 13.42 5.95
CA GLU A 31 -6.36 13.17 7.21
C GLU A 31 -7.87 13.50 7.13
N THR A 32 -8.21 14.66 6.53
CA THR A 32 -9.61 15.07 6.32
C THR A 32 -10.36 14.03 5.48
N ILE A 33 -9.75 13.56 4.39
CA ILE A 33 -10.33 12.53 3.52
C ILE A 33 -10.51 11.21 4.30
N LEU A 34 -9.49 10.77 5.05
CA LEU A 34 -9.54 9.53 5.82
C LEU A 34 -10.58 9.54 6.96
N LYS A 35 -10.84 10.73 7.53
CA LYS A 35 -11.86 10.91 8.57
C LYS A 35 -13.28 11.00 8.00
N HIS A 36 -13.44 11.31 6.72
CA HIS A 36 -14.74 11.51 6.07
C HIS A 36 -15.59 10.22 6.08
N PRO A 37 -16.90 10.28 6.45
CA PRO A 37 -17.76 9.11 6.59
C PRO A 37 -17.82 8.25 5.33
N LYS A 38 -17.99 8.87 4.15
CA LYS A 38 -17.98 8.14 2.87
C LYS A 38 -16.76 7.24 2.68
N TYR A 39 -15.57 7.72 2.99
CA TYR A 39 -14.36 6.91 2.85
C TYR A 39 -14.37 5.72 3.82
N LYS A 40 -14.91 5.91 5.03
CA LYS A 40 -15.08 4.83 6.00
C LYS A 40 -16.06 3.77 5.49
N ASP A 41 -17.15 4.19 4.87
CA ASP A 41 -18.19 3.30 4.37
C ASP A 41 -17.68 2.48 3.18
N ILE A 42 -17.02 3.12 2.21
CA ILE A 42 -16.37 2.45 1.07
C ILE A 42 -15.41 1.35 1.55
N LYS A 43 -14.57 1.67 2.55
CA LYS A 43 -13.60 0.71 3.08
C LYS A 43 -14.26 -0.46 3.81
N ARG A 44 -15.37 -0.22 4.51
CA ARG A 44 -16.16 -1.27 5.18
C ARG A 44 -16.83 -2.19 4.16
N GLU A 45 -17.36 -1.64 3.08
CA GLU A 45 -17.93 -2.42 1.98
C GLU A 45 -16.88 -3.30 1.33
N ASN A 46 -15.71 -2.76 0.98
CA ASN A 46 -14.61 -3.54 0.40
C ASN A 46 -14.19 -4.71 1.31
N LYS A 47 -14.10 -4.50 2.64
CA LYS A 47 -13.78 -5.59 3.58
C LYS A 47 -14.86 -6.70 3.62
N ARG A 48 -16.14 -6.37 3.37
CA ARG A 48 -17.24 -7.36 3.34
C ARG A 48 -17.22 -8.25 2.09
N PHE A 49 -16.76 -7.71 0.96
CA PHE A 49 -16.65 -8.46 -0.30
C PHE A 49 -15.32 -9.23 -0.43
N GLY A 50 -14.49 -9.22 0.61
CA GLY A 50 -13.12 -9.75 0.61
C GLY A 50 -12.12 -8.67 0.19
N GLU A 51 -10.92 -8.67 0.81
CA GLU A 51 -9.83 -7.82 0.33
C GLU A 51 -9.58 -8.16 -1.14
N THR A 52 -9.92 -7.23 -2.03
CA THR A 52 -9.73 -7.42 -3.47
C THR A 52 -8.23 -7.45 -3.74
N ASP A 53 -7.75 -8.56 -4.28
CA ASP A 53 -6.37 -8.65 -4.75
C ASP A 53 -6.19 -7.70 -5.94
N TYR A 54 -5.61 -6.53 -5.66
CA TYR A 54 -5.39 -5.48 -6.67
C TYR A 54 -4.42 -5.92 -7.77
N PHE A 55 -3.78 -7.08 -7.64
CA PHE A 55 -2.84 -7.63 -8.61
C PHE A 55 -3.45 -7.89 -10.00
N TYR A 56 -4.75 -8.17 -10.11
CA TYR A 56 -5.38 -8.43 -11.42
C TYR A 56 -6.08 -7.20 -12.01
N ASN A 57 -6.19 -6.11 -11.25
CA ASN A 57 -6.90 -4.91 -11.70
C ASN A 57 -6.09 -4.17 -12.76
N GLN A 58 -6.70 -3.65 -13.81
CA GLN A 58 -5.96 -2.75 -14.71
C GLN A 58 -5.81 -1.39 -14.03
N THR A 59 -4.62 -0.79 -14.14
CA THR A 59 -4.44 0.61 -13.76
C THR A 59 -5.25 1.45 -14.73
N SER A 60 -6.08 2.36 -14.22
CA SER A 60 -6.82 3.31 -15.08
C SER A 60 -5.81 4.14 -15.88
N GLU A 61 -6.08 4.38 -17.16
CA GLU A 61 -5.20 5.20 -18.03
C GLU A 61 -4.98 6.61 -17.47
N ASP A 62 -5.96 7.13 -16.71
CA ASP A 62 -5.92 8.44 -16.10
C ASP A 62 -5.23 8.47 -14.72
N SER A 63 -4.88 7.31 -14.15
CA SER A 63 -4.32 7.23 -12.80
C SER A 63 -2.78 7.27 -12.82
N PRO A 64 -2.14 8.24 -12.13
CA PRO A 64 -0.68 8.28 -12.04
C PRO A 64 -0.12 7.22 -11.10
N PHE A 65 -1.00 6.51 -10.36
CA PHE A 65 -0.61 5.49 -9.40
C PHE A 65 -0.87 4.09 -9.95
N SER A 66 0.08 3.20 -9.70
CA SER A 66 -0.08 1.77 -10.00
C SER A 66 -1.17 1.17 -9.11
N SER A 67 -1.99 0.27 -9.66
CA SER A 67 -3.11 -0.35 -8.94
C SER A 67 -2.70 -1.13 -7.67
N ASP A 68 -1.44 -1.53 -7.55
CA ASP A 68 -0.88 -2.20 -6.38
C ASP A 68 -0.41 -1.25 -5.26
N ILE A 69 -0.42 0.07 -5.49
CA ILE A 69 -0.05 1.07 -4.48
C ILE A 69 -1.27 1.37 -3.60
N THR A 70 -1.22 0.93 -2.36
CA THR A 70 -2.22 1.30 -1.34
C THR A 70 -1.86 2.64 -0.69
N PRO A 71 -2.83 3.36 -0.09
CA PRO A 71 -2.56 4.58 0.67
C PRO A 71 -1.51 4.38 1.78
N LEU A 72 -1.51 3.20 2.42
CA LEU A 72 -0.55 2.87 3.47
C LEU A 72 0.86 2.65 2.92
N ILE A 73 1.01 1.95 1.78
CA ILE A 73 2.32 1.81 1.12
C ILE A 73 2.87 3.19 0.73
N LEU A 74 2.03 4.05 0.13
CA LEU A 74 2.45 5.37 -0.32
C LEU A 74 2.82 6.30 0.85
N ALA A 75 2.02 6.32 1.92
CA ALA A 75 2.31 7.12 3.11
C ALA A 75 3.58 6.63 3.82
N ALA A 76 3.79 5.30 3.87
CA ALA A 76 4.99 4.69 4.39
C ALA A 76 6.23 5.07 3.56
N GLU A 77 6.16 5.00 2.23
CA GLU A 77 7.28 5.40 1.34
C GLU A 77 7.67 6.87 1.52
N ARG A 78 6.71 7.74 1.85
CA ARG A 78 6.96 9.17 2.15
C ARG A 78 7.30 9.45 3.61
N ASN A 79 7.38 8.43 4.47
CA ASN A 79 7.62 8.56 5.92
C ASN A 79 6.67 9.55 6.62
N GLN A 80 5.40 9.58 6.25
CA GLN A 80 4.37 10.42 6.87
C GLN A 80 3.79 9.73 8.10
N PHE A 81 4.35 9.98 9.29
CA PHE A 81 4.05 9.23 10.51
C PHE A 81 2.57 9.32 10.92
N GLU A 82 1.98 10.50 10.83
CA GLU A 82 0.61 10.80 11.22
C GLU A 82 -0.39 10.02 10.35
N ILE A 83 -0.16 10.02 9.03
CA ILE A 83 -1.00 9.30 8.07
C ILE A 83 -0.83 7.79 8.21
N VAL A 84 0.41 7.31 8.36
CA VAL A 84 0.69 5.88 8.61
C VAL A 84 0.00 5.42 9.90
N GLN A 85 0.13 6.17 10.99
CA GLN A 85 -0.51 5.87 12.26
C GLN A 85 -2.03 5.81 12.12
N LEU A 86 -2.63 6.80 11.45
CA LEU A 86 -4.08 6.83 11.22
C LEU A 86 -4.57 5.62 10.42
N LEU A 87 -3.85 5.22 9.37
CA LEU A 87 -4.19 4.04 8.56
C LEU A 87 -4.04 2.74 9.37
N LEU A 88 -2.96 2.59 10.13
CA LEU A 88 -2.73 1.44 11.02
C LEU A 88 -3.82 1.31 12.10
N LEU A 89 -4.21 2.42 12.75
CA LEU A 89 -5.31 2.44 13.74
C LEU A 89 -6.66 2.03 13.13
N ARG A 90 -6.82 2.15 11.80
CA ARG A 90 -8.00 1.72 11.06
C ARG A 90 -7.90 0.26 10.57
N GLY A 91 -6.84 -0.44 10.97
CA GLY A 91 -6.57 -1.83 10.61
C GLY A 91 -6.20 -2.00 9.15
N ASP A 92 -5.48 -1.04 8.56
CA ASP A 92 -4.70 -1.29 7.34
C ASP A 92 -3.37 -1.94 7.72
N THR A 93 -2.92 -2.89 6.90
CA THR A 93 -1.63 -3.55 7.06
C THR A 93 -0.99 -3.76 5.70
N ILE A 94 0.33 -3.66 5.63
CA ILE A 94 1.07 -4.04 4.43
C ILE A 94 1.28 -5.56 4.48
N GLN A 95 0.71 -6.28 3.52
CA GLN A 95 0.90 -7.72 3.42
C GLN A 95 2.34 -8.03 3.04
N LYS A 96 3.00 -8.86 3.85
CA LYS A 96 4.37 -9.28 3.57
C LYS A 96 4.37 -10.16 2.32
N PRO A 97 5.19 -9.85 1.30
CA PRO A 97 5.32 -10.73 0.14
C PRO A 97 5.74 -12.14 0.56
N HIS A 98 5.24 -13.15 -0.14
CA HIS A 98 5.75 -14.50 0.04
C HIS A 98 7.23 -14.58 -0.32
N HIS A 99 7.90 -15.59 0.23
CA HIS A 99 9.27 -15.94 -0.14
C HIS A 99 9.42 -16.08 -1.66
N TYR A 100 10.55 -15.66 -2.23
CA TYR A 100 10.76 -15.61 -3.68
C TYR A 100 10.48 -16.95 -4.38
N TYR A 101 10.81 -18.07 -3.72
CA TYR A 101 10.59 -19.43 -4.23
C TYR A 101 9.29 -20.09 -3.74
N CYS A 102 8.29 -19.30 -3.32
CA CYS A 102 7.00 -19.85 -2.90
C CYS A 102 6.30 -20.57 -4.05
N ALA A 103 5.88 -21.82 -3.81
CA ALA A 103 5.20 -22.67 -4.79
C ALA A 103 3.68 -22.77 -4.58
N CYS A 104 3.07 -21.85 -3.81
CA CYS A 104 1.62 -21.87 -3.60
C CYS A 104 0.87 -21.53 -4.89
N GLN A 105 -0.40 -21.96 -4.97
CA GLN A 105 -1.23 -21.75 -6.17
C GLN A 105 -1.35 -20.25 -6.52
N GLU A 106 -1.47 -19.38 -5.52
CA GLU A 106 -1.59 -17.94 -5.74
C GLU A 106 -0.33 -17.35 -6.38
N CYS A 107 0.86 -17.65 -5.84
CA CYS A 107 2.12 -17.18 -6.40
C CYS A 107 2.34 -17.72 -7.82
N ASN A 108 2.00 -18.99 -8.07
CA ASN A 108 2.08 -19.57 -9.40
C ASN A 108 1.14 -18.87 -10.38
N ASN A 109 -0.12 -18.62 -9.99
CA ASN A 109 -1.09 -17.91 -10.82
C ASN A 109 -0.59 -16.49 -11.16
N LYS A 110 -0.10 -15.74 -10.16
CA LYS A 110 0.44 -14.38 -10.35
C LYS A 110 1.66 -14.37 -11.28
N LEU A 111 2.55 -15.37 -11.14
CA LEU A 111 3.74 -15.51 -11.97
C LEU A 111 3.41 -15.84 -13.42
N GLN A 112 2.39 -16.68 -13.67
CA GLN A 112 1.93 -16.99 -15.02
C GLN A 112 1.18 -15.83 -15.67
N PHE A 113 0.48 -15.02 -14.85
CA PHE A 113 -0.27 -13.87 -15.34
C PHE A 113 0.67 -12.73 -15.78
N ASP A 114 1.52 -12.22 -14.89
CA ASP A 114 2.45 -11.13 -15.21
C ASP A 114 3.63 -11.09 -14.22
N GLN A 115 4.81 -11.51 -14.69
CA GLN A 115 6.03 -11.58 -13.89
C GLN A 115 6.56 -10.20 -13.49
N LEU A 116 6.51 -9.23 -14.41
CA LEU A 116 7.02 -7.87 -14.14
C LEU A 116 6.13 -7.18 -13.11
N ARG A 117 4.81 -7.33 -13.25
CA ARG A 117 3.85 -6.82 -12.29
C ARG A 117 4.04 -7.45 -10.92
N LEU A 118 4.28 -8.77 -10.85
CA LEU A 118 4.55 -9.46 -9.59
C LEU A 118 5.80 -8.91 -8.90
N ALA A 119 6.87 -8.69 -9.67
CA ALA A 119 8.09 -8.06 -9.16
C ALA A 119 7.83 -6.63 -8.67
N LYS A 120 7.01 -5.84 -9.38
CA LYS A 120 6.66 -4.47 -9.00
C LYS A 120 5.83 -4.42 -7.70
N THR A 121 4.82 -5.27 -7.57
CA THR A 121 4.00 -5.38 -6.35
C THR A 121 4.85 -5.79 -5.15
N ARG A 122 5.75 -6.76 -5.34
CA ARG A 122 6.72 -7.17 -4.30
C ARG A 122 7.61 -6.00 -3.88
N LEU A 123 8.16 -5.26 -4.85
CA LEU A 123 9.00 -4.09 -4.57
C LEU A 123 8.23 -3.01 -3.78
N ASN A 124 7.01 -2.68 -4.19
CA ASN A 124 6.19 -1.67 -3.51
C ASN A 124 5.83 -2.08 -2.09
N ALA A 125 5.47 -3.35 -1.87
CA ALA A 125 5.25 -3.87 -0.53
C ALA A 125 6.51 -3.75 0.35
N TYR A 126 7.68 -4.15 -0.18
CA TYR A 126 8.94 -4.03 0.55
C TYR A 126 9.35 -2.59 0.84
N ARG A 127 9.10 -1.64 -0.06
CA ARG A 127 9.33 -0.21 0.18
C ARG A 127 8.52 0.29 1.37
N GLY A 128 7.25 -0.10 1.44
CA GLY A 128 6.40 0.24 2.58
C GLY A 128 6.85 -0.43 3.88
N LEU A 129 7.19 -1.73 3.84
CA LEU A 129 7.66 -2.48 5.01
C LEU A 129 8.99 -1.96 5.56
N ALA A 130 9.88 -1.48 4.68
CA ALA A 130 11.21 -0.99 5.03
C ALA A 130 11.22 0.47 5.49
N SER A 131 10.08 1.17 5.46
CA SER A 131 10.05 2.57 5.86
C SER A 131 10.19 2.75 7.37
N GLY A 132 10.88 3.82 7.76
CA GLY A 132 11.07 4.15 9.18
C GLY A 132 9.75 4.41 9.89
N ALA A 133 8.81 5.09 9.20
CA ALA A 133 7.47 5.33 9.74
C ALA A 133 6.70 4.03 10.00
N TYR A 134 6.73 3.08 9.06
CA TYR A 134 6.00 1.83 9.22
C TYR A 134 6.62 0.95 10.30
N ILE A 135 7.94 0.74 10.28
CA ILE A 135 8.63 -0.12 11.26
C ILE A 135 8.42 0.42 12.68
N SER A 136 8.55 1.74 12.88
CA SER A 136 8.43 2.36 14.20
C SER A 136 7.02 2.26 14.79
N LEU A 137 5.99 2.30 13.94
CA LEU A 137 4.59 2.30 14.38
C LEU A 137 3.94 0.92 14.40
N SER A 138 4.48 -0.05 13.67
CA SER A 138 3.88 -1.39 13.54
C SER A 138 4.64 -2.49 14.30
N SER A 139 5.94 -2.33 14.54
CA SER A 139 6.74 -3.36 15.22
C SER A 139 6.86 -3.11 16.74
N LYS A 140 6.92 -4.21 17.50
CA LYS A 140 7.24 -4.19 18.93
C LYS A 140 8.73 -3.93 19.18
N ASP A 141 9.58 -4.42 18.27
CA ASP A 141 11.03 -4.21 18.29
C ASP A 141 11.47 -3.70 16.90
N PRO A 142 11.40 -2.38 16.68
CA PRO A 142 11.79 -1.74 15.42
C PRO A 142 13.23 -2.06 14.98
N VAL A 143 14.15 -2.22 15.94
CA VAL A 143 15.57 -2.44 15.65
C VAL A 143 15.77 -3.85 15.10
N LEU A 144 15.26 -4.86 15.79
CA LEU A 144 15.34 -6.24 15.32
C LEU A 144 14.65 -6.40 13.96
N THR A 145 13.44 -5.85 13.82
CA THR A 145 12.68 -5.91 12.56
C THR A 145 13.44 -5.28 11.39
N ALA A 146 14.11 -4.14 11.61
CA ALA A 146 14.91 -3.50 10.57
C ALA A 146 16.09 -4.38 10.14
N PHE A 147 16.78 -5.05 11.07
CA PHE A 147 17.88 -5.96 10.74
C PHE A 147 17.43 -7.20 9.97
N GLU A 148 16.35 -7.85 10.42
CA GLU A 148 15.77 -9.01 9.74
C GLU A 148 15.32 -8.66 8.32
N LEU A 149 14.60 -7.55 8.18
CA LEU A 149 14.13 -7.08 6.87
C LEU A 149 15.29 -6.69 5.95
N ALA A 150 16.33 -6.04 6.48
CA ALA A 150 17.52 -5.72 5.70
C ALA A 150 18.24 -6.98 5.19
N GLN A 151 18.26 -8.07 5.95
CA GLN A 151 18.79 -9.35 5.49
C GLN A 151 17.93 -9.95 4.39
N GLU A 152 16.62 -10.01 4.60
CA GLU A 152 15.67 -10.51 3.59
C GLU A 152 15.75 -9.74 2.27
N LEU A 153 15.83 -8.41 2.32
CA LEU A 153 15.98 -7.57 1.12
C LEU A 153 17.28 -7.85 0.37
N ARG A 154 18.39 -8.12 1.06
CA ARG A 154 19.66 -8.50 0.42
C ARG A 154 19.53 -9.83 -0.32
N ASP A 155 18.81 -10.78 0.26
CA ASP A 155 18.59 -12.09 -0.38
C ASP A 155 17.66 -11.98 -1.58
N VAL A 156 16.57 -11.20 -1.46
CA VAL A 156 15.65 -10.91 -2.58
C VAL A 156 16.38 -10.19 -3.72
N ALA A 157 17.20 -9.18 -3.43
CA ALA A 157 17.95 -8.43 -4.43
C ALA A 157 18.95 -9.30 -5.24
N ARG A 158 19.42 -10.42 -4.67
CA ARG A 158 20.30 -11.37 -5.38
C ARG A 158 19.56 -12.20 -6.42
N VAL A 159 18.27 -12.49 -6.19
CA VAL A 159 17.47 -13.41 -7.01
C VAL A 159 16.49 -12.69 -7.95
N GLU A 160 16.05 -11.48 -7.58
CA GLU A 160 15.13 -10.67 -8.36
C GLU A 160 15.75 -10.25 -9.70
N LYS A 161 14.97 -10.36 -10.78
CA LYS A 161 15.47 -10.17 -12.15
C LYS A 161 15.15 -8.78 -12.69
N TYR A 162 14.02 -8.21 -12.28
CA TYR A 162 13.48 -6.98 -12.86
C TYR A 162 14.00 -5.71 -12.20
N PHE A 163 14.27 -5.76 -10.89
CA PHE A 163 14.70 -4.61 -10.09
C PHE A 163 15.95 -5.00 -9.30
N LYS A 164 17.09 -4.38 -9.64
CA LYS A 164 18.39 -4.59 -8.98
C LYS A 164 18.74 -3.40 -8.11
#